data_AF-A0A2K9NTP2-F1
#
_entry.id   AF-A0A2K9NTP2-F1
#
_cell.length_a   1.000
_cell.length_b   1.000
_cell.length_c   1.000
_cell.angle_alpha   90.00
_cell.angle_beta   90.00
_cell.angle_gamma   90.00
#
_symmetry.space_group_name_H-M   'P 1'
#
loop_
_entity.id
_entity.type
_entity.pdbx_description
1 polymer ?
#
loop_
_entity_poly.entity_id
_entity_poly.type
_entity_poly.pdbx_seq_one_letter_code
_entity_poly.pdbx_strand_id
1 'polypeptide(L)'
;MKRLFMCLLMLGSVSSFAKDFELIKEHSKIAFDVDYMLMTKVEGQFKDYQGYFTLNSAENDLSNIRITVNAESVDTNDGKRDFHLRGHEFFFTANYPEITFESPGPIKLETGKKLVIGGYLTMRGIKRPLILEGVYKGKLKDPWGKDNYFFTLSGEVDRKTYGIVWNKSMDNGGVLIGDSVRIAITVQAQVLGEKTPFSTHMVPTTKGIVERDLLQKGKIKKLSTSTDPKDHTKKEAKK
;
A
#
# COMPACT_ATOMS: atom_id res chain seq x y z
N MET A 1 24.88 -38.89 -48.91
CA MET A 1 24.54 -37.48 -48.60
C MET A 1 23.44 -37.46 -47.53
N LYS A 2 23.80 -37.37 -46.25
CA LYS A 2 22.83 -37.39 -45.12
C LYS A 2 22.42 -35.95 -44.83
N ARG A 3 21.16 -35.58 -45.10
CA ARG A 3 20.59 -34.28 -44.74
C ARG A 3 20.09 -34.35 -43.30
N LEU A 4 20.84 -33.73 -42.39
CA LEU A 4 20.49 -33.59 -40.98
C LEU A 4 19.44 -32.47 -40.86
N PHE A 5 18.19 -32.83 -40.56
CA PHE A 5 17.11 -31.87 -40.27
C PHE A 5 17.28 -31.42 -38.81
N MET A 6 17.91 -30.27 -38.60
CA MET A 6 18.04 -29.63 -37.30
C MET A 6 16.71 -28.95 -36.95
N CYS A 7 15.93 -29.59 -36.09
CA CYS A 7 14.67 -29.07 -35.58
C CYS A 7 14.98 -27.91 -34.60
N LEU A 8 14.83 -26.68 -35.07
CA LEU A 8 14.98 -25.47 -34.27
C LEU A 8 13.77 -25.36 -33.33
N LEU A 9 13.95 -25.80 -32.08
CA LEU A 9 13.02 -25.56 -30.97
C LEU A 9 12.91 -24.04 -30.75
N MET A 10 11.87 -23.43 -31.31
CA MET A 10 11.42 -22.09 -30.95
C MET A 10 10.96 -22.13 -29.49
N LEU A 11 11.83 -21.71 -28.57
CA LEU A 11 11.41 -21.31 -27.23
C LEU A 11 10.50 -20.09 -27.39
N GLY A 12 9.19 -20.32 -27.40
CA GLY A 12 8.22 -19.24 -27.28
C GLY A 12 8.45 -18.52 -25.96
N SER A 13 8.87 -17.27 -26.03
CA SER A 13 8.93 -16.39 -24.86
C SER A 13 7.51 -16.20 -24.34
N VAL A 14 7.17 -16.93 -23.27
CA VAL A 14 5.93 -16.68 -22.54
C VAL A 14 6.05 -15.26 -22.00
N SER A 15 5.28 -14.32 -22.56
CA SER A 15 5.24 -12.97 -22.02
C SER A 15 4.73 -13.07 -20.59
N SER A 16 5.60 -12.72 -19.63
CA SER A 16 5.23 -12.57 -18.23
C SER A 16 4.09 -11.53 -18.16
N PHE A 17 2.90 -11.96 -17.74
CA PHE A 17 1.81 -11.04 -17.46
C PHE A 17 1.97 -10.53 -16.02
N ALA A 18 2.92 -9.61 -15.84
CA ALA A 18 2.93 -8.73 -14.69
C ALA A 18 1.72 -7.79 -14.76
N LYS A 19 0.96 -7.71 -13.67
CA LYS A 19 -0.15 -6.76 -13.52
C LYS A 19 0.07 -5.93 -12.27
N ASP A 20 -0.36 -4.67 -12.34
CA ASP A 20 -0.40 -3.80 -11.18
C ASP A 20 -1.70 -3.99 -10.41
N PHE A 21 -1.62 -3.85 -9.10
CA PHE A 21 -2.71 -4.01 -8.16
C PHE A 21 -2.81 -2.79 -7.25
N GLU A 22 -4.01 -2.54 -6.75
CA GLU A 22 -4.29 -1.51 -5.75
C GLU A 22 -4.98 -2.12 -4.53
N LEU A 23 -4.67 -1.57 -3.35
CA LEU A 23 -5.36 -1.87 -2.10
C LEU A 23 -6.79 -1.29 -2.14
N ILE A 24 -7.76 -2.10 -1.71
CA ILE A 24 -9.14 -1.66 -1.53
C ILE A 24 -9.32 -1.19 -0.09
N LYS A 25 -9.40 0.14 0.08
CA LYS A 25 -9.39 0.83 1.38
C LYS A 25 -10.50 0.37 2.31
N GLU A 26 -11.69 0.10 1.79
CA GLU A 26 -12.87 -0.32 2.55
C GLU A 26 -12.73 -1.74 3.13
N HIS A 27 -11.83 -2.54 2.57
CA HIS A 27 -11.60 -3.93 2.97
C HIS A 27 -10.15 -4.18 3.40
N SER A 28 -9.42 -3.10 3.65
CA SER A 28 -8.06 -3.12 4.15
C SER A 28 -8.00 -2.38 5.48
N LYS A 29 -6.93 -2.61 6.24
CA LYS A 29 -6.66 -1.90 7.49
C LYS A 29 -5.17 -1.82 7.73
N ILE A 30 -4.68 -0.65 8.11
CA ILE A 30 -3.33 -0.43 8.66
C ILE A 30 -3.52 0.01 10.10
N ALA A 31 -3.24 -0.91 11.01
CA ALA A 31 -3.38 -0.73 12.46
C ALA A 31 -2.02 -0.81 13.15
N PHE A 32 -1.98 -0.26 14.36
CA PHE A 32 -0.84 -0.40 15.25
C PHE A 32 -1.30 -0.51 16.70
N ASP A 33 -0.42 -1.05 17.54
CA ASP A 33 -0.58 -1.00 18.99
C ASP A 33 0.75 -0.71 19.68
N VAL A 34 0.68 -0.03 20.82
CA VAL A 34 1.83 0.30 21.66
C VAL A 34 1.49 0.02 23.11
N ASP A 35 2.47 -0.51 23.86
CA ASP A 35 2.29 -0.79 25.28
C ASP A 35 2.17 0.52 26.09
N TYR A 36 1.19 0.56 26.98
CA TYR A 36 0.90 1.66 27.88
C TYR A 36 1.08 1.20 29.33
N MET A 37 2.00 1.86 30.04
CA MET A 37 2.43 1.52 31.40
C MET A 37 2.85 0.06 31.58
N LEU A 38 3.23 -0.65 30.50
CA LEU A 38 3.52 -2.09 30.46
C LEU A 38 2.35 -3.01 30.87
N MET A 39 1.14 -2.47 31.02
CA MET A 39 -0.03 -3.21 31.53
C MET A 39 -1.11 -3.38 30.47
N THR A 40 -1.33 -2.35 29.67
CA THR A 40 -2.37 -2.35 28.64
C THR A 40 -1.77 -1.91 27.30
N LYS A 41 -2.61 -1.86 26.27
CA LYS A 41 -2.24 -1.41 24.94
C LYS A 41 -3.11 -0.25 24.53
N VAL A 42 -2.50 0.72 23.86
CA VAL A 42 -3.22 1.72 23.08
C VAL A 42 -3.20 1.26 21.63
N GLU A 43 -4.39 1.02 21.10
CA GLU A 43 -4.59 0.65 19.70
C GLU A 43 -4.86 1.91 18.87
N GLY A 44 -4.39 1.88 17.63
CA GLY A 44 -4.64 2.92 16.65
C GLY A 44 -4.68 2.37 15.24
N GLN A 45 -5.13 3.22 14.32
CA GLN A 45 -5.15 2.94 12.90
C GLN A 45 -4.92 4.22 12.11
N PHE A 46 -4.59 4.06 10.83
CA PHE A 46 -4.62 5.14 9.87
C PHE A 46 -5.84 4.96 8.96
N LYS A 47 -6.71 5.96 8.92
CA LYS A 47 -7.96 5.93 8.15
C LYS A 47 -7.76 6.30 6.68
N ASP A 48 -6.63 6.90 6.31
CA ASP A 48 -6.36 7.36 4.95
C ASP A 48 -5.00 6.89 4.46
N TYR A 49 -5.04 6.03 3.44
CA TYR A 49 -3.88 5.40 2.84
C TYR A 49 -4.23 4.87 1.46
N GLN A 50 -3.19 4.64 0.67
CA GLN A 50 -3.23 3.97 -0.63
C GLN A 50 -2.06 2.98 -0.70
N GLY A 51 -2.21 1.93 -1.50
CA GLY A 51 -1.13 0.99 -1.72
C GLY A 51 -1.21 0.34 -3.08
N TYR A 52 -0.04 0.07 -3.65
CA TYR A 52 0.14 -0.52 -4.97
C TYR A 52 1.22 -1.58 -4.93
N PHE A 53 1.11 -2.56 -5.81
CA PHE A 53 2.17 -3.55 -6.07
C PHE A 53 2.02 -4.15 -7.46
N THR A 54 3.07 -4.80 -7.95
CA THR A 54 3.05 -5.58 -9.19
C THR A 54 3.09 -7.07 -8.84
N LEU A 55 2.25 -7.88 -9.48
CA LEU A 55 2.28 -9.34 -9.39
C LEU A 55 2.47 -9.96 -10.77
N ASN A 56 3.57 -10.70 -10.93
CA ASN A 56 3.75 -11.61 -12.06
C ASN A 56 3.01 -12.91 -11.76
N SER A 57 1.88 -13.16 -12.42
CA SER A 57 1.06 -14.35 -12.16
C SER A 57 1.66 -15.65 -12.70
N ALA A 58 2.57 -15.57 -13.68
CA ALA A 58 3.26 -16.75 -14.21
C ALA A 58 4.30 -17.28 -13.22
N GLU A 59 4.95 -16.36 -12.51
CA GLU A 59 5.99 -16.70 -11.53
C GLU A 59 5.45 -16.68 -10.09
N ASN A 60 4.27 -16.12 -9.82
CA ASN A 60 3.79 -15.80 -8.47
C ASN A 60 4.76 -14.88 -7.71
N ASP A 61 5.32 -13.89 -8.40
CA ASP A 61 6.31 -12.99 -7.84
C ASP A 61 5.69 -11.61 -7.60
N LEU A 62 5.70 -11.19 -6.34
CA LEU A 62 5.28 -9.87 -5.87
C LEU A 62 6.48 -8.90 -5.93
N SER A 63 6.28 -7.71 -6.48
CA SER A 63 7.34 -6.69 -6.60
C SER A 63 6.75 -5.27 -6.55
N ASN A 64 7.62 -4.27 -6.50
CA ASN A 64 7.24 -2.84 -6.56
C ASN A 64 6.15 -2.43 -5.55
N ILE A 65 6.22 -2.96 -4.33
CA ILE A 65 5.25 -2.63 -3.29
C ILE A 65 5.49 -1.19 -2.84
N ARG A 66 4.45 -0.37 -2.86
CA ARG A 66 4.45 0.98 -2.30
C ARG A 66 3.16 1.24 -1.55
N ILE A 67 3.26 1.54 -0.26
CA ILE A 67 2.15 1.97 0.59
C ILE A 67 2.42 3.41 1.02
N THR A 68 1.42 4.27 0.93
CA THR A 68 1.48 5.66 1.39
C THR A 68 0.31 5.91 2.31
N VAL A 69 0.60 6.40 3.51
CA VAL A 69 -0.34 6.69 4.57
C VAL A 69 -0.32 8.19 4.83
N ASN A 70 -1.49 8.81 4.89
CA ASN A 70 -1.63 10.16 5.39
C ASN A 70 -1.58 10.13 6.93
N ALA A 71 -0.53 10.69 7.51
CA ALA A 71 -0.29 10.66 8.94
C ALA A 71 -1.34 11.46 9.74
N GLU A 72 -2.02 12.43 9.13
CA GLU A 72 -3.13 13.15 9.78
C GLU A 72 -4.32 12.24 10.07
N SER A 73 -4.45 11.13 9.33
CA SER A 73 -5.56 10.17 9.47
C SER A 73 -5.43 9.23 10.66
N VAL A 74 -4.43 9.44 11.53
CA VAL A 74 -4.27 8.69 12.77
C VAL A 74 -5.54 8.79 13.62
N ASP A 75 -5.95 7.63 14.13
CA ASP A 75 -7.17 7.46 14.90
C ASP A 75 -6.95 6.41 15.99
N THR A 76 -7.01 6.84 17.23
CA THR A 76 -6.94 5.98 18.43
C THR A 76 -8.25 5.99 19.20
N ASN A 77 -9.33 6.43 18.57
CA ASN A 77 -10.66 6.63 19.16
C ASN A 77 -10.66 7.64 20.33
N ASP A 78 -9.71 8.59 20.34
CA ASP A 78 -9.60 9.65 21.33
C ASP A 78 -9.07 10.93 20.65
N GLY A 79 -9.97 11.89 20.42
CA GLY A 79 -9.62 13.10 19.66
C GLY A 79 -8.51 13.94 20.29
N LYS A 80 -8.33 13.92 21.62
CA LYS A 80 -7.25 14.67 22.28
C LYS A 80 -5.91 13.99 22.05
N ARG A 81 -5.86 12.66 22.18
CA ARG A 81 -4.66 11.88 21.87
C ARG A 81 -4.32 11.97 20.39
N ASP A 82 -5.30 11.87 19.50
CA ASP A 82 -5.08 11.99 18.05
C ASP A 82 -4.54 13.38 17.68
N PHE A 83 -5.04 14.44 18.31
CA PHE A 83 -4.48 15.78 18.18
C PHE A 83 -3.00 15.84 18.61
N HIS A 84 -2.66 15.22 19.74
CA HIS A 84 -1.27 15.16 20.23
C HIS A 84 -0.37 14.34 19.29
N LEU A 85 -0.86 13.20 18.80
CA LEU A 85 -0.15 12.33 17.85
C LEU A 85 0.18 13.08 16.53
N ARG A 86 -0.66 14.02 16.10
CA ARG A 86 -0.39 14.84 14.91
C ARG A 86 0.71 15.89 15.13
N GLY A 87 0.98 16.25 16.39
CA GLY A 87 1.91 17.30 16.80
C GLY A 87 3.40 16.93 16.65
N HIS A 88 4.27 17.92 16.91
CA HIS A 88 5.72 17.83 16.68
C HIS A 88 6.44 16.78 17.56
N GLU A 89 5.86 16.40 18.70
CA GLU A 89 6.39 15.37 19.59
C GLU A 89 6.15 13.94 19.05
N PHE A 90 5.23 13.77 18.08
CA PHE A 90 4.81 12.48 17.51
C PHE A 90 4.94 12.42 15.99
N PHE A 91 3.89 12.42 15.18
CA PHE A 91 4.05 12.27 13.72
C PHE A 91 4.51 13.57 13.03
N PHE A 92 4.34 14.71 13.68
CA PHE A 92 4.65 16.05 13.15
C PHE A 92 4.09 16.27 11.73
N THR A 93 2.80 15.98 11.60
CA THR A 93 2.07 15.88 10.33
C THR A 93 2.12 17.14 9.47
N ALA A 94 2.18 18.32 10.09
CA ALA A 94 2.32 19.60 9.39
C ALA A 94 3.60 19.68 8.52
N ASN A 95 4.67 18.98 8.92
CA ASN A 95 5.94 18.96 8.20
C ASN A 95 6.19 17.63 7.48
N TYR A 96 5.61 16.54 7.99
CA TYR A 96 5.76 15.18 7.46
C TYR A 96 4.38 14.53 7.31
N PRO A 97 3.59 14.93 6.30
CA PRO A 97 2.20 14.48 6.16
C PRO A 97 2.10 13.00 5.72
N GLU A 98 3.17 12.44 5.15
CA GLU A 98 3.18 11.08 4.61
C GLU A 98 4.09 10.14 5.40
N ILE A 99 3.60 8.91 5.61
CA ILE A 99 4.38 7.73 5.99
C ILE A 99 4.39 6.79 4.80
N THR A 100 5.56 6.32 4.37
CA THR A 100 5.68 5.47 3.18
C THR A 100 6.41 4.17 3.48
N PHE A 101 5.91 3.05 2.94
CA PHE A 101 6.63 1.78 2.92
C PHE A 101 6.89 1.37 1.47
N GLU A 102 8.14 1.04 1.15
CA GLU A 102 8.57 0.63 -0.19
C GLU A 102 9.34 -0.69 -0.12
N SER A 103 8.98 -1.65 -0.98
CA SER A 103 9.74 -2.89 -1.15
C SER A 103 9.90 -3.23 -2.63
N PRO A 104 11.14 -3.38 -3.13
CA PRO A 104 11.37 -3.64 -4.56
C PRO A 104 10.96 -5.05 -5.00
N GLY A 105 11.04 -6.04 -4.11
CA GLY A 105 10.93 -7.46 -4.47
C GLY A 105 12.14 -7.97 -5.29
N PRO A 106 12.02 -9.11 -5.99
CA PRO A 106 10.84 -9.99 -6.04
C PRO A 106 10.65 -10.77 -4.72
N ILE A 107 9.40 -11.04 -4.37
CA ILE A 107 9.00 -11.84 -3.22
C ILE A 107 8.09 -12.95 -3.71
N LYS A 108 8.45 -14.20 -3.42
CA LYS A 108 7.65 -15.35 -3.82
C LYS A 108 6.34 -15.39 -3.04
N LEU A 109 5.21 -15.48 -3.75
CA LEU A 109 3.91 -15.71 -3.15
C LEU A 109 3.54 -17.18 -3.21
N GLU A 110 3.28 -17.73 -2.03
CA GLU A 110 2.77 -19.09 -1.87
C GLU A 110 1.58 -19.05 -0.91
N THR A 111 0.43 -19.54 -1.37
CA THR A 111 -0.82 -19.50 -0.60
C THR A 111 -0.68 -20.26 0.71
N GLY A 112 -1.05 -19.61 1.81
CA GLY A 112 -1.04 -20.21 3.15
C GLY A 112 0.35 -20.37 3.77
N LYS A 113 1.43 -19.99 3.07
CA LYS A 113 2.79 -20.03 3.61
C LYS A 113 3.22 -18.69 4.20
N LYS A 114 4.25 -18.75 5.05
CA LYS A 114 4.91 -17.57 5.61
C LYS A 114 5.43 -16.71 4.46
N LEU A 115 5.03 -15.44 4.47
CA LEU A 115 5.44 -14.37 3.59
C LEU A 115 6.34 -13.43 4.38
N VAL A 116 7.51 -13.08 3.85
CA VAL A 116 8.44 -12.12 4.45
C VAL A 116 8.75 -11.05 3.43
N ILE A 117 8.49 -9.80 3.77
CA ILE A 117 8.63 -8.64 2.90
C ILE A 117 9.63 -7.70 3.56
N GLY A 118 10.87 -7.70 3.06
CA GLY A 118 11.86 -6.70 3.41
C GLY A 118 11.63 -5.42 2.61
N GLY A 119 11.64 -4.27 3.28
CA GLY A 119 11.48 -2.99 2.64
C GLY A 119 12.02 -1.84 3.48
N TYR A 120 11.60 -0.64 3.15
CA TYR A 120 11.98 0.57 3.85
C TYR A 120 10.73 1.35 4.25
N LEU A 121 10.63 1.65 5.54
CA LEU A 121 9.64 2.57 6.09
C LEU A 121 10.27 3.96 6.20
N THR A 122 9.59 4.97 5.68
CA THR A 122 9.93 6.38 5.87
C THR A 122 8.84 7.05 6.69
N MET A 123 9.23 7.64 7.82
CA MET A 123 8.35 8.36 8.73
C MET A 123 9.11 9.52 9.34
N ARG A 124 8.48 10.70 9.48
CA ARG A 124 9.16 11.94 9.91
C ARG A 124 10.43 12.28 9.10
N GLY A 125 10.41 11.98 7.79
CA GLY A 125 11.57 12.16 6.92
C GLY A 125 12.74 11.21 7.16
N ILE A 126 12.63 10.26 8.09
CA ILE A 126 13.67 9.28 8.41
C ILE A 126 13.31 7.94 7.75
N LYS A 127 14.22 7.42 6.92
CA LYS A 127 14.07 6.13 6.22
C LYS A 127 14.83 5.03 6.95
N ARG A 128 14.15 3.94 7.31
CA ARG A 128 14.73 2.77 7.98
C ARG A 128 14.28 1.46 7.33
N PRO A 129 15.09 0.40 7.40
CA PRO A 129 14.62 -0.92 6.99
C PRO A 129 13.48 -1.40 7.91
N LEU A 130 12.50 -2.08 7.33
CA LEU A 130 11.41 -2.75 8.03
C LEU A 130 11.14 -4.09 7.35
N ILE A 131 10.96 -5.13 8.17
CA ILE A 131 10.48 -6.43 7.72
C ILE A 131 9.03 -6.57 8.12
N LEU A 132 8.18 -6.87 7.14
CA LEU A 132 6.80 -7.29 7.38
C LEU A 132 6.72 -8.80 7.19
N GLU A 133 6.22 -9.50 8.19
CA GLU A 133 5.94 -10.94 8.13
C GLU A 133 4.45 -11.19 8.04
N GLY A 134 4.03 -12.24 7.36
CA GLY A 134 2.62 -12.50 7.19
C GLY A 134 2.30 -13.72 6.35
N VAL A 135 1.13 -13.70 5.72
CA VAL A 135 0.63 -14.77 4.86
C VAL A 135 -0.13 -14.16 3.69
N TYR A 136 0.13 -14.69 2.48
CA TYR A 136 -0.79 -14.55 1.36
C TYR A 136 -1.91 -15.58 1.50
N LYS A 137 -3.12 -15.12 1.79
CA LYS A 137 -4.30 -15.97 2.07
C LYS A 137 -4.89 -16.58 0.80
N GLY A 138 -4.46 -16.12 -0.37
CA GLY A 138 -4.93 -16.60 -1.65
C GLY A 138 -5.79 -15.58 -2.38
N LYS A 139 -6.45 -16.08 -3.42
CA LYS A 139 -7.25 -15.31 -4.36
C LYS A 139 -8.67 -15.85 -4.39
N LEU A 140 -9.67 -14.97 -4.35
CA LEU A 140 -11.09 -15.32 -4.52
C LEU A 140 -11.77 -14.38 -5.52
N LYS A 141 -12.78 -14.89 -6.23
CA LYS A 141 -13.68 -14.04 -7.00
C LYS A 141 -14.75 -13.45 -6.11
N ASP A 142 -15.05 -12.17 -6.28
CA ASP A 142 -16.21 -11.56 -5.65
C ASP A 142 -17.51 -11.90 -6.42
N PRO A 143 -18.69 -11.58 -5.86
CA PRO A 143 -19.98 -11.80 -6.54
C PRO A 143 -20.13 -11.10 -7.90
N TRP A 144 -19.25 -10.15 -8.23
CA TRP A 144 -19.23 -9.43 -9.50
C TRP A 144 -18.17 -9.97 -10.48
N GLY A 145 -17.52 -11.09 -10.14
CA GLY A 145 -16.58 -11.81 -10.99
C GLY A 145 -15.14 -11.32 -10.92
N LYS A 146 -14.83 -10.33 -10.08
CA LYS A 146 -13.51 -9.69 -10.00
C LYS A 146 -12.60 -10.47 -9.06
N ASP A 147 -11.32 -10.49 -9.41
CA ASP A 147 -10.31 -11.21 -8.64
C ASP A 147 -9.81 -10.37 -7.47
N ASN A 148 -9.88 -10.94 -6.27
CA ASN A 148 -9.45 -10.31 -5.03
C ASN A 148 -8.32 -11.11 -4.39
N TYR A 149 -7.28 -10.42 -3.96
CA TYR A 149 -6.07 -10.98 -3.37
C TYR A 149 -5.97 -10.55 -1.90
N PHE A 150 -5.76 -11.51 -1.01
CA PHE A 150 -5.86 -11.28 0.43
C PHE A 150 -4.52 -11.50 1.12
N PHE A 151 -4.12 -10.54 1.96
CA PHE A 151 -2.89 -10.62 2.74
C PHE A 151 -3.15 -10.27 4.20
N THR A 152 -2.36 -10.85 5.08
CA THR A 152 -2.25 -10.41 6.47
C THR A 152 -0.77 -10.28 6.76
N LEU A 153 -0.35 -9.10 7.21
CA LEU A 153 1.04 -8.75 7.50
C LEU A 153 1.12 -8.16 8.90
N SER A 154 2.30 -8.28 9.50
CA SER A 154 2.65 -7.69 10.78
C SER A 154 4.09 -7.24 10.74
N GLY A 155 4.42 -6.20 11.50
CA GLY A 155 5.80 -5.77 11.70
C GLY A 155 5.95 -5.08 13.03
N GLU A 156 7.18 -4.67 13.32
CA GLU A 156 7.49 -3.97 14.56
C GLU A 156 8.52 -2.87 14.27
N VAL A 157 8.34 -1.71 14.90
CA VAL A 157 9.27 -0.59 14.80
C VAL A 157 9.55 0.00 16.17
N ASP A 158 10.78 0.46 16.39
CA ASP A 158 11.12 1.30 17.52
C ASP A 158 10.84 2.77 17.15
N ARG A 159 9.87 3.38 17.83
CA ARG A 159 9.44 4.77 17.59
C ARG A 159 10.58 5.79 17.79
N LYS A 160 11.55 5.51 18.67
CA LYS A 160 12.69 6.39 18.95
C LYS A 160 13.61 6.52 17.74
N THR A 161 13.71 5.48 16.91
CA THR A 161 14.55 5.50 15.69
C THR A 161 14.07 6.48 14.62
N TYR A 162 12.83 6.96 14.76
CA TYR A 162 12.20 8.01 13.94
C TYR A 162 12.10 9.35 14.67
N GLY A 163 12.73 9.50 15.84
CA GLY A 163 12.70 10.74 16.62
C GLY A 163 11.44 10.95 17.44
N ILE A 164 10.57 9.93 17.59
CA ILE A 164 9.40 9.96 18.47
C ILE A 164 9.86 9.54 19.86
N VAL A 165 10.47 10.46 20.60
CA VAL A 165 11.11 10.18 21.91
C VAL A 165 10.27 10.59 23.12
N TRP A 166 9.09 11.20 22.89
CA TRP A 166 8.22 11.67 23.96
C TRP A 166 7.88 10.57 24.96
N ASN A 167 7.94 10.89 26.24
CA ASN A 167 7.48 10.03 27.32
C ASN A 167 7.18 10.87 28.56
N LYS A 168 6.44 10.30 29.50
CA LYS A 168 6.25 10.89 30.82
C LYS A 168 6.81 9.94 31.87
N SER A 169 7.63 10.47 32.77
CA SER A 169 8.20 9.69 33.88
C SER A 169 7.09 9.23 34.82
N MET A 170 7.23 8.00 35.32
CA MET A 170 6.38 7.43 36.36
C MET A 170 7.12 7.41 37.70
N ASP A 171 6.38 7.50 38.81
CA ASP A 171 6.94 7.51 40.18
C ASP A 171 7.72 6.23 40.52
N ASN A 172 7.42 5.12 39.83
CA ASN A 172 8.09 3.84 40.00
C ASN A 172 9.30 3.63 39.07
N GLY A 173 9.74 4.66 38.34
CA GLY A 173 10.85 4.57 37.39
C GLY A 173 10.52 3.88 36.06
N GLY A 174 9.25 3.53 35.81
CA GLY A 174 8.78 2.97 34.55
C GLY A 174 8.55 4.02 33.45
N VAL A 175 8.25 3.53 32.25
CA VAL A 175 7.86 4.35 31.09
C VAL A 175 6.34 4.33 30.89
N LEU A 176 5.78 5.49 30.54
CA LEU A 176 4.34 5.59 30.23
C LEU A 176 4.01 4.91 28.90
N ILE A 177 4.87 5.09 27.89
CA ILE A 177 4.69 4.55 26.54
C ILE A 177 5.91 3.70 26.17
N GLY A 178 5.67 2.45 25.78
CA GLY A 178 6.70 1.54 25.27
C GLY A 178 7.40 2.06 24.02
N ASP A 179 8.60 1.57 23.76
CA ASP A 179 9.40 2.00 22.60
C ASP A 179 8.98 1.26 21.32
N SER A 180 8.60 0.00 21.47
CA SER A 180 8.13 -0.86 20.38
C SER A 180 6.69 -0.53 20.01
N VAL A 181 6.47 -0.32 18.71
CA VAL A 181 5.15 -0.18 18.08
C VAL A 181 4.96 -1.36 17.15
N ARG A 182 3.93 -2.15 17.43
CA ARG A 182 3.55 -3.28 16.60
C ARG A 182 2.60 -2.80 15.52
N ILE A 183 2.78 -3.30 14.30
CA ILE A 183 2.01 -2.96 13.12
C ILE A 183 1.23 -4.20 12.71
N ALA A 184 -0.05 -4.03 12.38
CA ALA A 184 -0.91 -5.08 11.84
C ALA A 184 -1.61 -4.57 10.59
N ILE A 185 -1.48 -5.30 9.48
CA ILE A 185 -2.02 -4.92 8.18
C ILE A 185 -2.87 -6.06 7.64
N THR A 186 -4.12 -5.76 7.29
CA THR A 186 -4.97 -6.66 6.50
C THR A 186 -5.22 -6.00 5.16
N VAL A 187 -5.02 -6.75 4.07
CA VAL A 187 -5.16 -6.23 2.72
C VAL A 187 -6.15 -7.08 1.94
N GLN A 188 -7.05 -6.39 1.26
CA GLN A 188 -7.69 -6.87 0.04
C GLN A 188 -7.19 -6.01 -1.12
N ALA A 189 -6.76 -6.63 -2.20
CA ALA A 189 -6.28 -5.94 -3.39
C ALA A 189 -6.94 -6.47 -4.66
N GLN A 190 -7.11 -5.58 -5.64
CA GLN A 190 -7.64 -5.89 -6.97
C GLN A 190 -6.67 -5.38 -8.04
N VAL A 191 -6.81 -5.90 -9.26
CA VAL A 191 -6.03 -5.39 -10.41
C VAL A 191 -6.34 -3.90 -10.57
N LEU A 192 -5.27 -3.10 -10.68
CA LEU A 192 -5.36 -1.66 -10.84
C LEU A 192 -6.25 -1.31 -12.04
N GLY A 193 -7.32 -0.54 -11.79
CA GLY A 193 -8.25 -0.11 -12.83
C GLY A 193 -9.41 -1.08 -13.13
N GLU A 194 -9.55 -2.20 -12.41
CA GLU A 194 -10.79 -2.97 -12.42
C GLU A 194 -11.87 -2.25 -11.59
N LYS A 195 -12.95 -1.81 -12.23
CA LYS A 195 -14.05 -1.01 -11.62
C LYS A 195 -14.86 -1.80 -10.57
N THR A 196 -14.90 -1.41 -9.30
CA THR A 196 -15.92 -1.97 -8.38
C THR A 196 -17.26 -1.30 -8.67
N PRO A 197 -18.40 -2.03 -8.60
CA PRO A 197 -19.72 -1.45 -8.84
C PRO A 197 -20.09 -0.29 -7.88
N PHE A 198 -19.38 -0.15 -6.77
CA PHE A 198 -19.58 0.90 -5.76
C PHE A 198 -18.58 2.07 -5.85
N SER A 199 -17.65 2.06 -6.80
CA SER A 199 -16.76 3.20 -6.99
C SER A 199 -17.47 4.30 -7.80
N THR A 200 -18.14 5.20 -7.09
CA THR A 200 -18.80 6.39 -7.70
C THR A 200 -17.78 7.44 -8.19
N HIS A 201 -16.48 7.23 -7.94
CA HIS A 201 -15.42 8.13 -8.34
C HIS A 201 -14.50 7.47 -9.36
N MET A 202 -14.40 8.10 -10.52
CA MET A 202 -13.54 7.71 -11.63
C MET A 202 -12.08 7.72 -11.20
N VAL A 203 -11.41 6.56 -11.22
CA VAL A 203 -9.97 6.43 -10.94
C VAL A 203 -9.23 6.01 -12.23
N PRO A 204 -8.00 6.48 -12.46
CA PRO A 204 -7.42 6.57 -13.79
C PRO A 204 -6.28 5.58 -14.04
N THR A 205 -6.09 5.25 -15.31
CA THR A 205 -4.99 4.39 -15.81
C THR A 205 -3.60 5.02 -15.63
N THR A 206 -2.56 4.19 -15.75
CA THR A 206 -1.15 4.46 -15.43
C THR A 206 -0.56 5.75 -16.03
N LYS A 207 -0.92 6.14 -17.26
CA LYS A 207 -0.54 7.44 -17.84
C LYS A 207 -1.17 8.62 -17.07
N GLY A 208 -2.38 8.42 -16.58
CA GLY A 208 -3.13 9.34 -15.73
C GLY A 208 -2.67 9.40 -14.28
N ILE A 209 -1.86 8.46 -13.77
CA ILE A 209 -1.24 8.54 -12.43
C ILE A 209 -0.10 9.55 -12.46
N VAL A 210 0.81 9.41 -13.43
CA VAL A 210 1.92 10.36 -13.64
C VAL A 210 1.38 11.74 -14.00
N GLU A 211 0.40 11.82 -14.91
CA GLU A 211 -0.18 13.11 -15.27
C GLU A 211 -0.96 13.77 -14.12
N ARG A 212 -1.55 13.00 -13.19
CA ARG A 212 -2.20 13.59 -12.00
C ARG A 212 -1.20 14.08 -10.97
N ASP A 213 -0.12 13.33 -10.74
CA ASP A 213 1.00 13.81 -9.93
C ASP A 213 1.57 15.12 -10.51
N LEU A 214 1.73 15.18 -11.84
CA LEU A 214 2.17 16.39 -12.54
C LEU A 214 1.13 17.52 -12.49
N LEU A 215 -0.17 17.23 -12.54
CA LEU A 215 -1.24 18.22 -12.47
C LEU A 215 -1.35 18.82 -11.06
N GLN A 216 -1.30 18.00 -10.02
CA GLN A 216 -1.30 18.45 -8.63
C GLN A 216 -0.04 19.28 -8.30
N LYS A 217 1.11 18.94 -8.90
CA LYS A 217 2.36 19.72 -8.81
C LYS A 217 2.40 20.94 -9.74
N GLY A 218 1.32 21.23 -10.49
CA GLY A 218 1.23 22.37 -11.41
C GLY A 218 2.11 22.28 -12.67
N LYS A 219 2.70 21.12 -12.95
CA LYS A 219 3.60 20.90 -14.09
C LYS A 219 2.87 20.71 -15.43
N ILE A 220 1.59 20.32 -15.39
CA ILE A 220 0.70 20.27 -16.55
C ILE A 220 -0.65 20.91 -16.22
N LYS A 221 -1.37 21.44 -17.21
CA LYS A 221 -2.67 22.13 -17.01
C LYS A 221 -3.90 21.23 -17.16
N LYS A 222 -3.77 20.05 -17.79
CA LYS A 222 -4.86 19.08 -17.99
C LYS A 222 -4.32 17.69 -18.30
N LEU A 223 -5.14 16.67 -18.05
CA LEU A 223 -4.86 15.27 -18.40
C LEU A 223 -4.94 15.05 -19.92
N SER A 224 -4.13 14.13 -20.46
CA SER A 224 -4.07 13.84 -21.90
C SER A 224 -5.25 13.04 -22.43
N THR A 225 -5.94 12.28 -21.57
CA THR A 225 -7.17 11.56 -21.91
C THR A 225 -8.36 12.14 -21.15
N SER A 226 -8.94 13.21 -21.69
CA SER A 226 -10.30 13.63 -21.38
C SER A 226 -11.26 12.81 -22.23
N THR A 227 -11.72 11.65 -21.75
CA THR A 227 -12.97 11.09 -22.25
C THR A 227 -14.11 11.80 -21.54
N ASP A 228 -14.47 12.97 -22.07
CA ASP A 228 -15.74 13.62 -21.74
C ASP A 228 -16.86 12.70 -22.27
N PRO A 229 -17.83 12.26 -21.43
CA PRO A 229 -18.95 11.42 -21.87
C PRO A 229 -19.81 12.06 -22.97
N LYS A 230 -19.61 13.35 -23.30
CA LYS A 230 -20.34 14.06 -24.36
C LYS A 230 -19.79 13.89 -25.78
N ASP A 231 -18.65 13.22 -25.99
CA ASP A 231 -18.02 13.15 -27.33
C ASP A 231 -18.43 11.91 -28.17
N HIS A 232 -19.18 10.96 -27.59
CA HIS A 232 -19.62 9.75 -28.32
C HIS A 232 -20.95 9.88 -29.07
N THR A 233 -21.62 11.04 -29.06
CA THR A 233 -22.92 11.22 -29.74
C THR A 233 -22.87 12.02 -31.04
N LYS A 234 -21.69 12.26 -31.64
CA LYS A 234 -21.59 13.08 -32.87
C LYS A 234 -20.95 12.44 -34.11
N LYS A 235 -20.73 11.12 -34.15
CA LYS A 235 -20.12 10.45 -35.32
C LYS A 235 -20.95 9.34 -35.99
N GLU A 236 -22.27 9.36 -35.82
CA GLU A 236 -23.19 8.63 -36.69
C GLU A 236 -24.29 9.57 -37.22
N ALA A 237 -23.89 10.60 -37.97
CA ALA A 237 -24.79 11.33 -38.88
C ALA A 237 -23.95 12.06 -39.94
N LYS A 238 -23.93 11.46 -41.14
CA LYS A 238 -23.38 11.87 -42.46
C LYS A 238 -22.64 10.66 -43.03
N LYS A 239 -23.13 9.85 -43.97
CA LYS A 239 -23.72 10.15 -45.29
C LYS A 239 -23.09 11.34 -46.00
#